data_AF-A0A537KSG7-F1
#
_entry.id   AF-A0A537KSG7-F1
#
_cell.length_a   1.000
_cell.length_b   1.000
_cell.length_c   1.000
_cell.angle_alpha   90.00
_cell.angle_beta   90.00
_cell.angle_gamma   90.00
#
_symmetry.space_group_name_H-M   'P 1'
#
loop_
_entity.id
_entity.type
_entity.pdbx_description
1 polymer ?
#
loop_
_entity_poly.entity_id
_entity_poly.type
_entity_poly.pdbx_seq_one_letter_code
_entity_poly.pdbx_strand_id
1 'polypeptide(L)'
;MGSIPGAPTLRTILAEVLSPSSATIDLGDKPAEYLRVPSVCAYLVLSQDEPKVWAWVRGDGGFDAAPKVIKGKDAMVRISALSLELPLAEIYKDFPETT
;
A
#
# COMPACT_ATOMS: atom_id res chain seq x y z
N MET A 1 -16.50 -4.31 -29.24
CA MET A 1 -15.65 -5.23 -28.45
C MET A 1 -16.36 -5.51 -27.13
N GLY A 2 -17.07 -6.63 -27.02
CA GLY A 2 -17.73 -7.02 -25.76
C GLY A 2 -16.70 -7.65 -24.82
N SER A 3 -16.63 -7.19 -23.57
CA SER A 3 -15.81 -7.85 -22.55
C SER A 3 -16.31 -9.27 -22.32
N ILE A 4 -15.39 -10.22 -22.20
CA ILE A 4 -15.69 -11.62 -21.91
C ILE A 4 -16.13 -11.70 -20.43
N PRO A 5 -17.36 -12.15 -20.12
CA PRO A 5 -17.78 -12.34 -18.74
C PRO A 5 -16.92 -13.42 -18.09
N GLY A 6 -16.25 -13.09 -16.99
CA GLY A 6 -15.41 -14.02 -16.23
C GLY A 6 -13.91 -13.96 -16.51
N ALA A 7 -13.41 -12.99 -17.29
CA ALA A 7 -11.96 -12.78 -17.37
C ALA A 7 -11.41 -12.42 -15.97
N PRO A 8 -10.35 -13.10 -15.48
CA PRO A 8 -9.78 -12.80 -14.18
C PRO A 8 -9.30 -11.35 -14.19
N THR A 9 -9.91 -10.53 -13.34
CA THR A 9 -9.45 -9.16 -13.12
C THR A 9 -8.19 -9.27 -12.28
N LEU A 10 -7.03 -9.21 -12.96
CA LEU A 10 -5.74 -9.19 -12.29
C LEU A 10 -5.72 -8.04 -11.27
N ARG A 11 -5.53 -8.39 -10.01
CA ARG A 11 -5.39 -7.46 -8.89
C ARG A 11 -3.93 -7.48 -8.44
N THR A 12 -3.30 -6.32 -8.47
CA THR A 12 -1.88 -6.16 -8.13
C THR A 12 -1.75 -5.25 -6.90
N ILE A 13 -0.84 -5.63 -6.01
CA ILE A 13 -0.34 -4.78 -4.94
C ILE A 13 1.07 -4.35 -5.34
N LEU A 14 1.36 -3.06 -5.26
CA LEU A 14 2.71 -2.54 -5.39
C LEU A 14 3.22 -2.16 -3.99
N ALA A 15 4.39 -2.68 -3.60
CA ALA A 15 5.03 -2.36 -2.34
C ALA A 15 6.43 -1.80 -2.60
N GLU A 16 6.72 -0.62 -2.04
CA GLU A 16 8.01 0.04 -2.09
C GLU A 16 8.56 0.19 -0.68
N VAL A 17 9.83 -0.15 -0.48
CA VAL A 17 10.52 0.00 0.80
C VAL A 17 11.49 1.17 0.67
N LEU A 18 11.30 2.21 1.49
CA LEU A 18 12.11 3.42 1.44
C LEU A 18 13.55 3.12 1.82
N SER A 19 14.51 3.69 1.09
CA SER A 19 15.92 3.61 1.47
C SER A 19 16.28 4.69 2.49
N PRO A 20 17.31 4.46 3.35
CA PRO A 20 17.68 5.40 4.41
C PRO A 20 18.16 6.77 3.88
N SER A 21 18.58 6.81 2.62
CA SER A 21 19.14 8.00 1.96
C SER A 21 18.09 8.96 1.38
N SER A 22 16.80 8.62 1.45
CA SER A 22 15.73 9.45 0.86
C SER A 22 15.17 10.42 1.92
N ALA A 23 15.97 11.42 2.29
CA ALA A 23 15.61 12.44 3.30
C ALA A 23 14.43 13.34 2.89
N THR A 24 13.93 13.23 1.66
CA THR A 24 12.67 13.80 1.22
C THR A 24 11.87 12.70 0.55
N ILE A 25 10.92 12.11 1.27
CA ILE A 25 10.01 11.13 0.69
C ILE A 25 9.12 11.86 -0.31
N ASP A 26 9.43 11.76 -1.60
CA ASP A 26 8.59 12.30 -2.66
C ASP A 26 7.36 11.39 -2.89
N LEU A 27 6.41 11.51 -1.95
CA LEU A 27 5.09 10.90 -2.03
C LEU A 27 4.12 11.75 -2.88
N GLY A 28 4.62 12.78 -3.57
CA GLY A 28 3.80 13.70 -4.35
C GLY A 28 3.65 13.24 -5.80
N ASP A 29 4.76 13.16 -6.53
CA ASP A 29 4.71 12.99 -7.98
C ASP A 29 4.68 11.51 -8.42
N LYS A 30 5.41 10.63 -7.73
CA LYS A 30 5.52 9.20 -8.07
C LYS A 30 4.22 8.39 -7.94
N PRO A 31 3.41 8.54 -6.87
CA PRO A 31 2.22 7.70 -6.71
C PRO A 31 1.22 7.89 -7.87
N ALA A 32 1.11 9.10 -8.41
CA ALA A 32 0.13 9.45 -9.43
C ALA A 32 0.22 8.61 -10.71
N GLU A 33 1.38 8.02 -11.03
CA GLU A 33 1.53 7.11 -12.16
C GLU A 33 0.92 5.73 -11.85
N TYR A 34 1.25 5.16 -10.69
CA TYR A 34 0.78 3.84 -10.29
C TYR A 34 -0.71 3.80 -9.97
N LEU A 35 -1.26 4.88 -9.37
CA LEU A 35 -2.68 4.94 -9.01
C LEU A 35 -3.61 4.92 -10.24
N ARG A 36 -3.09 5.30 -11.43
CA ARG A 36 -3.82 5.24 -12.71
C ARG A 36 -3.87 3.84 -13.33
N VAL A 37 -3.03 2.91 -12.89
CA VAL A 37 -3.02 1.54 -13.44
C VAL A 37 -4.27 0.77 -12.95
N PRO A 38 -5.14 0.27 -13.86
CA PRO A 38 -6.42 -0.32 -13.47
C PRO A 38 -6.31 -1.60 -12.62
N SER A 39 -5.27 -2.40 -12.81
CA SER A 39 -5.03 -3.62 -12.03
C SER A 39 -4.49 -3.34 -10.62
N VAL A 40 -3.88 -2.17 -10.38
CA VAL A 40 -3.34 -1.82 -9.06
C VAL A 40 -4.50 -1.52 -8.12
N CYS A 41 -4.59 -2.30 -7.05
CA CYS A 41 -5.61 -2.18 -6.01
C CYS A 41 -5.06 -1.62 -4.69
N ALA A 42 -3.75 -1.68 -4.50
CA ALA A 42 -3.07 -1.01 -3.41
C ALA A 42 -1.64 -0.62 -3.81
N TYR A 43 -1.20 0.55 -3.36
CA TYR A 43 0.19 0.97 -3.39
C TYR A 43 0.63 1.29 -1.96
N LEU A 44 1.66 0.58 -1.50
CA LEU A 44 2.16 0.62 -0.13
C LEU A 44 3.59 1.13 -0.17
N VAL A 45 3.87 2.20 0.56
CA VAL A 45 5.23 2.66 0.80
C VAL A 45 5.56 2.38 2.25
N LEU A 46 6.63 1.63 2.50
CA LEU A 46 7.05 1.13 3.81
C LEU A 46 8.29 1.88 4.28
N SER A 47 8.27 2.33 5.53
CA SER A 47 9.46 2.85 6.20
C SER A 47 10.44 1.71 6.52
N GLN A 48 11.74 1.98 6.45
CA GLN A 48 12.81 1.07 6.90
C GLN A 48 13.25 1.33 8.34
N ASP A 49 12.79 2.40 8.98
CA ASP A 49 13.29 2.82 10.31
C ASP A 49 12.26 2.60 11.43
N GLU A 50 10.99 2.49 11.06
CA GLU A 50 9.88 2.34 12.01
C GLU A 50 8.73 1.53 11.38
N PRO A 51 7.90 0.81 12.19
CA PRO A 51 6.68 0.16 11.71
C PRO A 51 5.67 1.19 11.21
N LYS A 52 5.75 1.53 9.93
CA LYS A 52 4.97 2.59 9.30
C LYS A 52 4.81 2.39 7.81
N VAL A 53 3.57 2.54 7.37
CA VAL A 53 3.17 2.41 5.97
C VAL A 53 2.35 3.62 5.54
N TRP A 54 2.66 4.18 4.38
CA TRP A 54 1.79 5.07 3.63
C TRP A 54 1.02 4.22 2.60
N ALA A 55 -0.28 4.11 2.78
CA ALA A 55 -1.11 3.20 2.00
C ALA A 55 -2.13 3.97 1.16
N TRP A 56 -2.08 3.77 -0.15
CA TRP A 56 -3.19 4.03 -1.05
C TRP A 56 -3.91 2.72 -1.31
N VAL A 57 -5.17 2.62 -0.91
CA VAL A 57 -6.01 1.44 -1.14
C VAL A 57 -7.18 1.88 -2.01
N ARG A 58 -7.43 1.15 -3.11
CA ARG A 58 -8.50 1.48 -4.04
C ARG A 58 -9.84 1.09 -3.43
N GLY A 59 -10.66 2.07 -3.12
CA GLY A 59 -12.06 1.89 -2.74
C GLY A 59 -13.00 1.95 -3.95
N ASP A 60 -14.31 1.96 -3.69
CA ASP A 60 -15.34 2.00 -4.74
C ASP A 60 -15.26 3.27 -5.60
N GLY A 61 -14.80 4.39 -5.03
CA GLY A 61 -14.57 5.67 -5.71
C GLY A 61 -13.18 5.82 -6.34
N GLY A 62 -12.31 4.80 -6.27
CA GLY A 62 -10.91 4.89 -6.69
C GLY A 62 -9.95 5.07 -5.51
N PHE A 63 -8.79 5.69 -5.77
CA PHE A 63 -7.81 5.99 -4.75
C PHE A 63 -8.02 7.39 -4.17
N ASP A 64 -7.77 7.55 -2.88
CA ASP A 64 -7.65 8.87 -2.26
C ASP A 64 -6.42 9.62 -2.80
N ALA A 65 -6.48 10.95 -2.80
CA ALA A 65 -5.37 11.79 -3.25
C ALA A 65 -4.14 11.69 -2.34
N ALA A 66 -4.36 11.49 -1.03
CA ALA A 66 -3.31 11.34 -0.04
C ALA A 66 -3.31 9.92 0.54
N PRO A 67 -2.14 9.38 0.93
CA PRO A 67 -2.07 8.08 1.55
C PRO A 67 -2.66 8.11 2.96
N LYS A 68 -3.25 6.99 3.36
CA LYS A 68 -3.48 6.73 4.79
C LYS A 68 -2.15 6.37 5.44
N VAL A 69 -1.79 7.08 6.50
CA VAL A 69 -0.61 6.76 7.31
C VAL A 69 -1.00 5.78 8.40
N ILE A 70 -0.38 4.60 8.39
CA ILE A 70 -0.62 3.51 9.34
C ILE A 70 0.69 3.31 10.11
N LYS A 71 0.63 3.31 11.44
CA LYS A 71 1.80 3.24 12.33
C LYS A 71 1.56 2.26 13.47
N GLY A 72 2.63 1.67 13.97
CA GLY A 72 2.61 0.73 15.09
C GLY A 72 2.55 -0.72 14.64
N LYS A 73 3.12 -1.64 15.41
CA LYS A 73 3.14 -3.09 15.09
C LYS A 73 1.75 -3.72 15.22
N ASP A 74 0.91 -3.19 16.10
CA ASP A 74 -0.47 -3.61 16.35
C ASP A 74 -1.44 -3.16 15.24
N ALA A 75 -1.00 -2.27 14.34
CA ALA A 75 -1.80 -1.81 13.21
C ALA A 75 -1.80 -2.81 12.04
N MET A 76 -2.73 -2.62 11.10
CA MET A 76 -2.84 -3.43 9.90
C MET A 76 -3.27 -2.63 8.67
N VAL A 77 -2.82 -3.06 7.49
CA VAL A 77 -3.32 -2.60 6.20
C VAL A 77 -4.41 -3.56 5.73
N ARG A 78 -5.56 -3.03 5.31
CA ARG A 78 -6.66 -3.83 4.73
C ARG A 78 -6.82 -3.52 3.26
N ILE A 79 -6.85 -4.56 2.44
CA ILE A 79 -7.02 -4.47 0.98
C ILE A 79 -8.26 -5.29 0.60
N SER A 80 -9.43 -4.64 0.71
CA SER A 80 -10.74 -5.29 0.52
C SER A 80 -10.89 -5.96 -0.85
N ALA A 81 -10.29 -5.39 -1.90
CA ALA A 81 -10.31 -5.95 -3.25
C ALA A 81 -9.68 -7.36 -3.36
N LEU A 82 -8.88 -7.75 -2.37
CA LEU A 82 -8.21 -9.04 -2.29
C LEU A 82 -8.65 -9.87 -1.07
N SER A 83 -9.57 -9.36 -0.25
CA SER A 83 -9.89 -9.93 1.08
C SER A 83 -8.61 -10.19 1.91
N LEU A 84 -7.64 -9.27 1.81
CA LEU A 84 -6.32 -9.41 2.40
C LEU A 84 -6.15 -8.44 3.57
N GLU A 85 -5.69 -8.97 4.69
CA GLU A 85 -5.21 -8.20 5.83
C GLU A 85 -3.71 -8.39 5.98
N LEU A 86 -2.98 -7.30 6.18
CA LEU A 86 -1.54 -7.28 6.34
C LEU A 86 -1.20 -6.65 7.69
N PRO A 87 -1.04 -7.45 8.75
CA PRO A 87 -0.59 -6.97 10.06
C PRO A 87 0.83 -6.40 9.96
N LEU A 88 1.05 -5.20 10.51
CA LEU A 88 2.38 -4.60 10.53
C LEU A 88 3.35 -5.41 11.40
N ALA A 89 2.86 -6.12 12.43
CA ALA A 89 3.67 -7.03 13.24
C ALA A 89 4.35 -8.12 12.41
N GLU A 90 3.71 -8.61 11.34
CA GLU A 90 4.29 -9.64 10.46
C GLU A 90 5.32 -9.06 9.49
N ILE A 91 5.04 -7.88 8.94
CA ILE A 91 5.93 -7.16 8.02
C ILE A 91 7.19 -6.69 8.76
N TYR A 92 7.02 -6.14 9.95
CA TYR A 92 8.06 -5.54 10.80
C TYR A 92 8.47 -6.48 11.94
N LYS A 93 8.47 -7.80 11.70
CA LYS A 93 8.75 -8.80 12.73
C LYS A 93 10.08 -8.57 13.45
N ASP A 94 11.09 -8.08 12.74
CA ASP A 94 12.45 -7.86 13.25
C ASP A 94 12.63 -6.52 13.98
N PHE A 95 11.60 -5.66 14.01
CA PHE A 95 11.62 -4.43 14.80
C PHE A 95 11.27 -4.70 16.26
N PRO A 96 11.92 -4.03 17.23
CA PRO A 96 11.55 -4.14 18.62
C PRO A 96 10.11 -3.70 18.85
N GLU A 97 9.44 -4.30 19.84
CA GLU A 97 8.15 -3.79 20.31
C GLU A 97 8.35 -2.40 20.90
N THR A 98 7.52 -1.45 20.49
CA THR A 98 7.52 -0.12 21.10
C THR A 98 6.78 -0.26 22.43
N THR A 99 7.55 -0.34 23.53
CA THR A 99 7.05 -0.30 24.92
C THR A 99 6.37 1.03 25.22
#